data_AF-A0A0F1BHA4-F1
#
_entry.id   AF-A0A0F1BHA4-F1
#
_cell.length_a   1.000
_cell.length_b   1.000
_cell.length_c   1.000
_cell.angle_alpha   90.00
_cell.angle_beta   90.00
_cell.angle_gamma   90.00
#
_symmetry.space_group_name_H-M   'P 1'
#
loop_
_entity.id
_entity.type
_entity.pdbx_description
1 polymer ?
#
loop_
_entity_poly.entity_id
_entity_poly.type
_entity_poly.pdbx_seq_one_letter_code
_entity_poly.pdbx_strand_id
1 'polypeptide(L)' 'MSEQEIYQQIKQALSVAPRNQYTVELHLQMLKYADELKHVTSREFCEGVGLKESLGTEFSKMRNLTTRLKLAGLDTYKL' A
#
# COMPACT_ATOMS: atom_id res chain seq x y z
N MET A 1 11.80 8.90 2.91
CA MET A 1 11.18 8.25 4.08
C MET A 1 11.72 6.82 4.13
N SER A 2 12.06 6.31 5.30
CA SER A 2 12.48 4.92 5.47
C SER A 2 11.29 3.97 5.33
N GLU A 3 11.55 2.71 5.01
CA GLU A 3 10.52 1.67 4.90
C GLU A 3 9.73 1.49 6.21
N GLN A 4 10.41 1.56 7.36
CA GLN A 4 9.78 1.45 8.68
C GLN A 4 8.80 2.61 8.97
N GLU A 5 9.19 3.83 8.59
CA GLU A 5 8.31 5.01 8.70
C GLU A 5 7.08 4.86 7.81
N ILE A 6 7.25 4.36 6.57
CA ILE A 6 6.14 4.07 5.66
C ILE A 6 5.19 3.06 6.30
N TYR A 7 5.69 1.93 6.80
CA TYR A 7 4.83 0.93 7.43
C TYR A 7 4.08 1.48 8.66
N GLN A 8 4.69 2.36 9.45
CA GLN A 8 4.00 3.02 10.55
C GLN A 8 2.89 3.95 10.07
N GLN A 9 3.13 4.73 9.02
CA GLN A 9 2.08 5.57 8.44
C GLN A 9 0.93 4.76 7.88
N ILE A 10 1.22 3.64 7.21
CA ILE A 10 0.17 2.72 6.71
C ILE A 10 -0.63 2.16 7.89
N LYS A 11 0.02 1.66 8.94
CA LYS A 11 -0.67 1.16 10.15
C LYS A 11 -1.58 2.21 10.77
N GLN A 12 -1.10 3.45 10.86
CA GLN A 12 -1.86 4.56 11.40
C GLN A 12 -3.06 4.92 10.53
N ALA A 13 -2.89 4.98 9.20
CA ALA A 13 -4.00 5.24 8.27
C ALA A 13 -5.08 4.16 8.38
N LEU A 14 -4.67 2.89 8.44
CA LEU A 14 -5.58 1.75 8.59
C LEU A 14 -6.32 1.74 9.92
N SER A 15 -5.71 2.22 11.01
CA SER A 15 -6.35 2.25 12.33
C SER A 15 -7.41 3.34 12.46
N VAL A 16 -7.28 4.42 11.70
CA VAL A 16 -8.26 5.52 11.64
C VAL A 16 -9.22 5.41 10.45
N ALA A 17 -9.09 4.35 9.63
CA ALA A 17 -9.93 4.12 8.48
C ALA A 17 -11.42 4.07 8.90
N PRO A 18 -12.33 4.72 8.16
CA PRO A 18 -13.75 4.66 8.45
C PRO A 18 -14.29 3.22 8.45
N ARG A 19 -15.40 3.00 9.16
CA ARG A 19 -16.04 1.68 9.20
C ARG A 19 -16.31 1.17 7.78
N ASN A 20 -15.96 -0.09 7.53
CA ASN A 20 -16.06 -0.77 6.23
C ASN A 20 -15.16 -0.21 5.11
N GLN A 21 -14.23 0.71 5.40
CA GLN A 21 -13.30 1.27 4.41
C GLN A 21 -11.86 0.76 4.55
N TYR A 22 -11.61 -0.18 5.48
CA TYR A 22 -10.26 -0.69 5.75
C TYR A 22 -9.50 -1.14 4.48
N THR A 23 -10.14 -1.91 3.62
CA THR A 23 -9.52 -2.41 2.38
C THR A 23 -9.29 -1.30 1.36
N VAL A 24 -10.21 -0.33 1.29
CA VAL A 24 -10.06 0.84 0.40
C VAL A 24 -8.88 1.69 0.85
N GLU A 25 -8.78 1.93 2.16
CA GLU A 25 -7.65 2.65 2.75
C GLU A 25 -6.33 1.90 2.50
N LEU A 26 -6.33 0.58 2.68
CA LEU A 26 -5.17 -0.25 2.36
C LEU A 26 -4.71 -0.07 0.90
N HIS A 27 -5.65 -0.12 -0.05
CA HIS A 27 -5.36 0.10 -1.45
C HIS A 27 -4.84 1.51 -1.74
N LEU A 28 -5.40 2.54 -1.09
CA LEU A 28 -4.92 3.91 -1.20
C LEU A 28 -3.47 4.04 -0.71
N GLN A 29 -3.15 3.44 0.43
CA GLN A 29 -1.79 3.43 0.96
C GLN A 29 -0.81 2.68 0.05
N MET A 30 -1.24 1.57 -0.57
CA MET A 30 -0.44 0.84 -1.57
C MET A 30 -0.17 1.67 -2.83
N LEU A 31 -1.13 2.49 -3.27
CA LEU A 31 -0.97 3.42 -4.39
C LEU A 31 -0.01 4.54 -4.03
N LYS A 32 -0.19 5.14 -2.85
CA LYS A 32 0.58 6.28 -2.34
C LYS A 32 2.08 5.96 -2.25
N TYR A 33 2.44 4.81 -1.69
CA TYR A 33 3.84 4.40 -1.45
C TYR A 33 4.39 3.42 -2.50
N ALA A 34 3.78 3.36 -3.69
CA ALA A 34 4.12 2.34 -4.67
C ALA A 34 5.57 2.40 -5.17
N ASP A 35 6.15 3.61 -5.28
CA ASP A 35 7.53 3.76 -5.77
C ASP A 35 8.55 3.38 -4.70
N GLU A 36 8.26 3.75 -3.45
CA GLU A 36 9.09 3.43 -2.29
C GLU A 36 9.07 1.93 -2.01
N LEU A 37 7.92 1.27 -2.17
CA LEU A 37 7.74 -0.15 -1.86
C LEU A 37 7.94 -1.08 -3.07
N LYS A 38 8.38 -0.58 -4.23
CA LYS A 38 8.49 -1.37 -5.48
C LYS A 38 9.37 -2.63 -5.36
N HIS A 39 10.35 -2.59 -4.46
CA HIS A 39 11.33 -3.65 -4.24
C HIS A 39 10.90 -4.66 -3.17
N VAL A 40 9.85 -4.33 -2.40
CA VAL A 40 9.34 -5.14 -1.30
C VAL A 40 8.47 -6.28 -1.86
N THR A 41 8.66 -7.49 -1.34
CA THR A 41 7.80 -8.64 -1.64
C THR A 41 6.47 -8.54 -0.91
N SER A 42 5.43 -9.24 -1.39
CA SER A 42 4.13 -9.27 -0.71
C SER A 42 4.21 -9.79 0.72
N ARG A 43 5.14 -10.71 0.98
CA ARG A 43 5.36 -11.26 2.31
C ARG A 43 5.97 -10.21 3.25
N GLU A 44 7.08 -9.58 2.83
CA GLU A 44 7.75 -8.53 3.61
C GLU A 44 6.80 -7.36 3.90
N PHE A 45 5.99 -6.95 2.92
CA PHE A 45 4.97 -5.92 3.13
C PHE A 45 3.96 -6.33 4.20
N CYS A 46 3.41 -7.54 4.12
CA CYS A 46 2.45 -8.03 5.11
C CYS A 46 3.08 -8.14 6.51
N GLU A 47 4.30 -8.66 6.63
CA GLU A 47 5.02 -8.76 7.90
C GLU A 47 5.33 -7.36 8.48
N GLY A 48 5.83 -6.43 7.66
CA GLY A 48 6.19 -5.07 8.07
C GLY A 48 4.98 -4.25 8.53
N VAL A 49 3.85 -4.35 7.83
CA VAL A 49 2.59 -3.65 8.18
C VAL A 49 1.79 -4.42 9.25
N GLY A 50 2.08 -5.69 9.50
CA GLY A 50 1.34 -6.53 10.45
C GLY A 50 0.00 -7.03 9.90
N LEU A 51 -0.06 -7.30 8.59
CA LEU A 51 -1.23 -7.81 7.88
C LEU A 51 -1.20 -9.33 7.78
N LYS A 52 -2.39 -9.93 7.60
CA LYS A 52 -2.51 -11.35 7.27
C LYS A 52 -1.92 -11.62 5.87
N GLU A 53 -1.22 -12.74 5.70
CA GLU A 53 -0.67 -13.16 4.40
C GLU A 53 -1.72 -13.21 3.28
N SER A 54 -2.99 -13.45 3.62
CA SER A 54 -4.10 -13.43 2.66
C SER A 54 -4.23 -12.10 1.89
N LEU A 55 -3.74 -10.99 2.45
CA LEU A 55 -3.71 -9.67 1.80
C LEU A 55 -2.48 -9.45 0.90
N GLY A 56 -1.52 -10.37 0.89
CA GLY A 56 -0.32 -10.28 0.05
C GLY A 56 -0.63 -10.36 -1.45
N THR A 57 -1.67 -11.12 -1.81
CA THR A 57 -2.19 -11.15 -3.20
C THR A 57 -2.74 -9.80 -3.61
N GLU A 58 -3.44 -9.11 -2.70
CA GLU A 58 -3.99 -7.77 -2.96
C GLU A 58 -2.86 -6.75 -3.13
N PHE A 59 -1.81 -6.80 -2.29
CA PHE A 59 -0.61 -5.99 -2.49
C PHE A 59 0.01 -6.19 -3.88
N SER A 60 0.18 -7.45 -4.30
CA SER A 60 0.78 -7.77 -5.59
C SER A 60 -0.04 -7.23 -6.77
N LYS A 61 -1.37 -7.36 -6.69
CA LYS A 61 -2.29 -6.79 -7.69
C LYS A 61 -2.21 -5.27 -7.71
N MET A 62 -2.26 -4.63 -6.55
CA MET A 62 -2.19 -3.17 -6.45
C MET A 62 -0.87 -2.63 -6.99
N ARG A 63 0.28 -3.25 -6.66
CA ARG A 63 1.59 -2.87 -7.21
C ARG A 63 1.61 -2.90 -8.74
N ASN A 64 1.08 -3.98 -9.35
CA ASN A 64 1.00 -4.10 -10.80
C ASN A 64 0.03 -3.08 -11.42
N LEU A 65 -1.09 -2.82 -10.75
CA LEU A 65 -2.07 -1.82 -11.16
C LEU A 65 -1.49 -0.41 -11.12
N THR A 66 -0.74 -0.06 -10.07
CA THR A 66 -0.14 1.28 -9.93
C THR A 66 0.79 1.61 -11.10
N THR A 67 1.59 0.65 -11.57
CA THR A 67 2.42 0.83 -12.77
C THR A 67 1.57 1.21 -13.98
N ARG A 68 0.43 0.54 -14.20
CA ARG A 68 -0.48 0.87 -15.30
C ARG A 68 -1.17 2.23 -15.11
N LEU A 69 -1.57 2.55 -13.88
CA LEU A 69 -2.22 3.83 -13.56
C LEU A 69 -1.28 5.01 -13.79
N LYS A 70 0.00 4.89 -13.40
CA LYS A 70 1.02 5.91 -13.66
C LYS A 70 1.25 6.12 -15.16
N LEU A 71 1.32 5.03 -15.94
CA LEU A 71 1.38 5.12 -17.39
C LEU A 71 0.14 5.79 -18.01
N ALA A 72 -1.02 5.71 -17.33
CA ALA A 72 -2.26 6.39 -17.72
C ALA A 72 -2.35 7.84 -17.19
N GLY A 73 -1.32 8.36 -16.51
CA GLY A 73 -1.26 9.73 -16.02
C GLY A 73 -1.66 9.93 -14.55
N LEU A 74 -1.80 8.86 -13.75
CA LEU A 74 -1.96 9.01 -12.30
C LEU A 74 -0.69 9.61 -11.68
N ASP A 75 -0.86 10.69 -10.93
CA ASP A 75 0.19 11.33 -10.13
C ASP A 75 0.01 10.96 -8.66
N THR A 76 0.85 10.04 -8.16
CA THR A 76 0.76 9.54 -6.77
C THR A 76 1.18 10.57 -5.74
N TYR A 77 1.84 11.67 -6.11
CA TYR A 77 2.18 12.76 -5.20
C TYR A 77 0.97 13.65 -4.87
N LYS A 78 -0.16 13.45 -5.55
CA LYS A 78 -1.42 14.17 -5.32
C LYS A 78 -2.46 13.35 -4.54
N LEU A 79 -2.06 12.18 -4.02
CA LEU A 79 -2.90 11.27 -3.22
C LEU A 79 -2.77 11.54 -1.71
#